data_AF-A0A956NMV1-F1
#
_entry.id   AF-A0A956NMV1-F1
#
_cell.length_a   1.000
_cell.length_b   1.000
_cell.length_c   1.000
_cell.angle_alpha   90.00
_cell.angle_beta   90.00
_cell.angle_gamma   90.00
#
_symmetry.space_group_name_H-M   'P 1'
#
loop_
_entity.id
_entity.type
_entity.pdbx_description
1 polymer ?
#
loop_
_entity_poly.entity_id
_entity_poly.type
_entity_poly.pdbx_seq_one_letter_code
_entity_poly.pdbx_strand_id
1 'polypeptide(L)'
;MPPTPDLPLVLRQLDAAAMRSRTLAATRAALFDAAFTLLGCHRAACMLAPVNSDGAWSMVIREHDGSTTERAEIPSPAMLFGRPGLASAPWTGEAWALGSIWPSRDADAAVAAWPIEVEEETLAVLVVQWPEGGTTTAERAADGRQLAEHAALPFGTVLRFEELEAVGTGAMRAVARMVDAVSPWTMGRSERVAAWAVELGRRLGLSRRDLRHLELGGLVHDIGKLGIPTAVLDKVGPLTTAERDLIRSHPDLGVQRLAAIPGFAPLLPMVRHHHELLDGSGYPLGLKDDEIPLLVRILTVADVFDAMRSDRAYRPGLDTDALIGVLRSGSGSRFDARVVEVLLALIEEGWEPGQG
;
A
#
# COMPACT_ATOMS: atom_id res chain seq x y z
N MET A 1 -6.81 37.65 -28.48
CA MET A 1 -6.62 36.19 -28.33
C MET A 1 -5.92 35.96 -27.00
N PRO A 2 -6.34 34.98 -26.18
CA PRO A 2 -5.46 34.48 -25.15
C PRO A 2 -4.14 34.00 -25.80
N PRO A 3 -2.99 34.13 -25.13
CA PRO A 3 -1.73 33.64 -25.67
C PRO A 3 -1.84 32.14 -25.93
N THR A 4 -1.28 31.68 -27.05
CA THR A 4 -1.11 30.24 -27.30
C THR A 4 -0.31 29.66 -26.14
N PRO A 5 -0.79 28.58 -25.49
CA PRO A 5 -0.09 27.99 -24.36
C PRO A 5 1.33 27.57 -24.76
N ASP A 6 2.31 27.89 -23.92
CA ASP A 6 3.72 27.54 -24.12
C ASP A 6 3.90 26.04 -23.83
N LEU A 7 3.87 25.24 -24.89
CA LEU A 7 3.98 23.78 -24.83
C LEU A 7 5.19 23.31 -24.00
N PRO A 8 6.43 23.78 -24.25
CA PRO A 8 7.58 23.51 -23.38
C PRO A 8 7.36 23.80 -21.89
N LEU A 9 6.68 24.90 -21.54
CA LEU A 9 6.43 25.26 -20.15
C LEU A 9 5.46 24.27 -19.49
N VAL A 10 4.35 23.93 -20.17
CA VAL A 10 3.34 23.02 -19.63
C VAL A 10 3.92 21.62 -19.42
N LEU A 11 4.71 21.12 -20.38
CA LEU A 11 5.35 19.80 -20.27
C LEU A 11 6.32 19.74 -19.09
N ARG A 12 7.13 20.80 -18.87
CA ARG A 12 8.01 20.90 -17.68
C ARG A 12 7.23 20.91 -16.37
N GLN A 13 6.05 21.52 -16.34
CA GLN A 13 5.20 21.53 -15.13
C GLN A 13 4.67 20.14 -14.80
N LEU A 14 4.31 19.35 -15.83
CA LEU A 14 3.91 17.95 -15.68
C LEU A 14 5.05 17.12 -15.08
N ASP A 15 6.25 17.21 -15.68
CA ASP A 15 7.44 16.49 -15.18
C ASP A 15 7.75 16.84 -13.73
N ALA A 16 7.76 18.14 -13.42
CA ALA A 16 8.06 18.63 -12.08
C ALA A 16 7.00 18.18 -11.06
N ALA A 17 5.72 18.10 -11.45
CA ALA A 17 4.66 17.60 -10.59
C ALA A 17 4.82 16.10 -10.30
N ALA A 18 5.08 15.30 -11.33
CA ALA A 18 5.31 13.86 -11.18
C ALA A 18 6.53 13.55 -10.32
N MET A 19 7.64 14.29 -10.48
CA MET A 19 8.87 14.09 -9.71
C MET A 19 8.72 14.43 -8.23
N ARG A 20 7.89 15.43 -7.88
CA ARG A 20 7.73 15.90 -6.49
C ARG A 20 6.98 14.92 -5.60
N SER A 21 5.89 14.35 -6.11
CA SER A 21 4.97 13.51 -5.32
C SER A 21 5.21 12.02 -5.51
N ARG A 22 5.67 11.59 -6.70
CA ARG A 22 5.84 10.18 -7.09
C ARG A 22 4.59 9.33 -6.85
N THR A 23 3.40 9.91 -7.01
CA THR A 23 2.12 9.19 -6.88
C THR A 23 1.32 9.28 -8.16
N LEU A 24 0.56 8.23 -8.46
CA LEU A 24 -0.25 8.19 -9.68
C LEU A 24 -1.29 9.31 -9.69
N ALA A 25 -1.92 9.58 -8.53
CA ALA A 25 -2.91 10.64 -8.37
C ALA A 25 -2.37 12.03 -8.75
N ALA A 26 -1.14 12.35 -8.35
CA ALA A 26 -0.54 13.65 -8.64
C ALA A 26 -0.04 13.75 -10.08
N THR A 27 0.56 12.67 -10.62
CA THR A 27 0.95 12.60 -12.04
C THR A 27 -0.29 12.78 -12.94
N ARG A 28 -1.40 12.13 -12.58
CA ARG A 28 -2.69 12.25 -13.26
C ARG A 28 -3.30 13.65 -13.16
N ALA A 29 -3.24 14.28 -11.98
CA ALA A 29 -3.72 15.65 -11.82
C ALA A 29 -2.94 16.63 -12.72
N ALA A 30 -1.62 16.48 -12.79
CA ALA A 30 -0.77 17.29 -13.67
C ALA A 30 -1.03 17.04 -15.16
N LEU A 31 -1.27 15.79 -15.56
CA LEU A 31 -1.69 15.43 -16.91
C LEU A 31 -2.98 16.16 -17.30
N PHE A 32 -3.96 16.18 -16.42
CA PHE A 32 -5.22 16.87 -16.68
C PHE A 32 -5.05 18.40 -16.73
N ASP A 33 -4.19 19.00 -15.88
CA ASP A 33 -3.92 20.44 -15.90
C ASP A 33 -3.28 20.83 -17.24
N ALA A 34 -2.35 20.00 -17.70
CA ALA A 34 -1.70 20.14 -19.00
C ALA A 34 -2.70 19.98 -20.15
N ALA A 35 -3.60 18.99 -20.09
CA ALA A 35 -4.62 18.77 -21.11
C ALA A 35 -5.58 19.97 -21.23
N PHE A 36 -6.09 20.50 -20.11
CA PHE A 36 -6.94 21.69 -20.12
C PHE A 36 -6.25 22.90 -20.73
N THR A 37 -4.98 23.10 -20.35
CA THR A 37 -4.19 24.26 -20.79
C THR A 37 -3.83 24.17 -22.27
N LEU A 38 -3.31 23.02 -22.73
CA LEU A 38 -2.80 22.83 -24.10
C LEU A 38 -3.91 22.59 -25.11
N LEU A 39 -4.87 21.73 -24.75
CA LEU A 39 -5.88 21.27 -25.71
C LEU A 39 -7.14 22.14 -25.67
N GLY A 40 -7.32 22.95 -24.63
CA GLY A 40 -8.52 23.78 -24.43
C GLY A 40 -9.79 22.95 -24.27
N CYS A 41 -9.66 21.73 -23.74
CA CYS A 41 -10.80 20.87 -23.39
C CYS A 41 -11.40 21.30 -22.04
N HIS A 42 -12.68 21.00 -21.82
CA HIS A 42 -13.35 21.30 -20.54
C HIS A 42 -13.45 20.07 -19.63
N ARG A 43 -13.11 18.89 -20.18
CA ARG A 43 -13.15 17.61 -19.50
C ARG A 43 -12.03 16.72 -20.02
N ALA A 44 -11.37 16.05 -19.09
CA ALA A 44 -10.30 15.11 -19.37
C ALA A 44 -10.47 13.87 -18.51
N ALA A 45 -10.03 12.72 -19.01
CA ALA A 45 -9.98 11.49 -18.25
C ALA A 45 -8.70 10.73 -18.54
N CYS A 46 -8.29 9.95 -17.55
CA CYS A 46 -7.18 9.03 -17.64
C CYS A 46 -7.75 7.64 -17.42
N MET A 47 -7.77 6.83 -18.48
CA MET A 47 -8.06 5.41 -18.38
C MET A 47 -6.76 4.69 -18.07
N LEU A 48 -6.70 3.93 -16.98
CA LEU A 48 -5.50 3.21 -16.57
C LEU A 48 -5.63 1.74 -16.95
N ALA A 49 -4.56 1.20 -17.55
CA ALA A 49 -4.47 -0.21 -17.84
C ALA A 49 -4.44 -1.03 -16.53
N PRO A 50 -5.02 -2.24 -16.54
CA PRO A 50 -4.88 -3.16 -15.42
C PRO A 50 -3.44 -3.65 -15.31
N VAL A 51 -3.00 -3.93 -14.09
CA VAL A 51 -1.67 -4.53 -13.82
C VAL A 51 -1.54 -5.93 -14.45
N ASN A 52 -2.67 -6.66 -14.58
CA ASN A 52 -2.71 -7.98 -15.21
C ASN A 52 -3.55 -7.93 -16.49
N SER A 53 -3.19 -8.70 -17.51
CA SER A 53 -3.90 -8.75 -18.80
C SER A 53 -5.39 -9.09 -18.70
N ASP A 54 -5.79 -9.82 -17.65
CA ASP A 54 -7.17 -10.23 -17.37
C ASP A 54 -7.89 -9.25 -16.42
N GLY A 55 -7.19 -8.23 -15.93
CA GLY A 55 -7.75 -7.23 -15.04
C GLY A 55 -8.66 -6.25 -15.77
N ALA A 56 -9.47 -5.52 -15.00
CA ALA A 56 -10.37 -4.53 -15.56
C ALA A 56 -9.71 -3.14 -15.58
N TRP A 57 -9.99 -2.37 -16.63
CA TRP A 57 -9.51 -1.00 -16.73
C TRP A 57 -10.21 -0.14 -15.66
N SER A 58 -9.57 0.95 -15.29
CA SER A 58 -10.19 1.99 -14.46
C SER A 58 -10.12 3.33 -15.19
N MET A 59 -10.97 4.28 -14.80
CA MET A 59 -10.94 5.62 -15.35
C MET A 59 -11.24 6.64 -14.28
N VAL A 60 -10.49 7.74 -14.33
CA VAL A 60 -10.77 8.93 -13.55
C VAL A 60 -11.02 10.07 -14.51
N ILE A 61 -12.17 10.72 -14.35
CA ILE A 61 -12.63 11.86 -15.13
C ILE A 61 -12.49 13.09 -14.26
N ARG A 62 -11.94 14.17 -14.81
CA ARG A 62 -11.91 15.48 -14.18
C ARG A 62 -12.55 16.52 -15.08
N GLU A 63 -13.41 17.33 -14.50
CA GLU A 63 -13.99 18.51 -15.12
C GLU A 63 -13.06 19.72 -14.91
N HIS A 64 -13.19 20.75 -15.75
CA HIS A 64 -12.42 21.98 -15.62
C HIS A 64 -12.72 22.75 -14.31
N ASP A 65 -13.87 22.51 -13.66
CA ASP A 65 -14.19 23.08 -12.35
C ASP A 65 -13.48 22.37 -11.17
N GLY A 66 -12.72 21.31 -11.46
CA GLY A 66 -11.96 20.52 -10.50
C GLY A 66 -12.70 19.31 -9.94
N SER A 67 -14.00 19.16 -10.22
CA SER A 67 -14.75 17.97 -9.82
C SER A 67 -14.20 16.72 -10.50
N THR A 68 -14.14 15.62 -9.73
CA THR A 68 -13.53 14.36 -10.18
C THR A 68 -14.51 13.21 -9.94
N THR A 69 -14.63 12.32 -10.93
CA THR A 69 -15.41 11.08 -10.84
C THR A 69 -14.52 9.90 -11.17
N GLU A 70 -14.62 8.82 -10.38
CA GLU A 70 -13.87 7.59 -10.61
C GLU A 70 -14.81 6.46 -11.04
N ARG A 71 -14.31 5.61 -11.94
CA ARG A 71 -14.99 4.41 -12.45
C ARG A 71 -14.01 3.25 -12.40
N ALA A 72 -14.37 2.18 -11.72
CA ALA A 72 -13.67 0.91 -11.78
C ALA A 72 -14.37 -0.03 -12.76
N GLU A 73 -13.67 -1.08 -13.17
CA GLU A 73 -14.23 -2.19 -13.97
C GLU A 73 -14.80 -1.78 -15.33
N ILE A 74 -14.12 -0.88 -16.04
CA ILE A 74 -14.53 -0.48 -17.39
C ILE A 74 -13.92 -1.42 -18.46
N PRO A 75 -14.56 -1.52 -19.65
CA PRO A 75 -14.00 -2.26 -20.78
C PRO A 75 -12.68 -1.65 -21.26
N SER A 76 -11.91 -2.44 -22.00
CA SER A 76 -10.66 -1.95 -22.59
C SER A 76 -10.88 -0.83 -23.61
N PRO A 77 -9.88 0.04 -23.86
CA PRO A 77 -9.90 1.01 -24.94
C PRO A 77 -10.29 0.40 -26.29
N ALA A 78 -9.83 -0.82 -26.59
CA ALA A 78 -10.15 -1.49 -27.84
C ALA A 78 -11.65 -1.79 -27.98
N MET A 79 -12.30 -2.19 -26.88
CA MET A 79 -13.76 -2.39 -26.84
C MET A 79 -14.52 -1.06 -26.88
N LEU A 80 -14.03 -0.05 -26.16
CA LEU A 80 -14.68 1.26 -26.05
C LEU A 80 -14.63 2.07 -27.35
N PHE A 81 -13.48 2.08 -28.00
CA PHE A 81 -13.24 2.87 -29.21
C PHE A 81 -13.49 2.08 -30.50
N GLY A 82 -13.80 0.79 -30.39
CA GLY A 82 -14.08 -0.09 -31.53
C GLY A 82 -12.89 -0.30 -32.47
N ARG A 83 -11.64 -0.15 -31.98
CA ARG A 83 -10.41 -0.30 -32.75
C ARG A 83 -9.36 -1.09 -31.98
N PRO A 84 -8.78 -2.16 -32.55
CA PRO A 84 -7.66 -2.87 -31.94
C PRO A 84 -6.41 -1.98 -31.99
N GLY A 85 -6.08 -1.36 -30.84
CA GLY A 85 -4.91 -0.50 -30.68
C GLY A 85 -5.14 0.97 -31.04
N LEU A 86 -4.66 1.86 -30.18
CA LEU A 86 -4.58 3.32 -30.40
C LEU A 86 -3.24 3.76 -31.03
N ALA A 87 -2.41 2.79 -31.42
CA ALA A 87 -0.95 2.85 -31.54
C ALA A 87 -0.34 3.74 -32.65
N SER A 88 -1.09 4.64 -33.29
CA SER A 88 -0.46 5.58 -34.26
C SER A 88 -1.18 6.89 -34.52
N ALA A 89 -2.47 6.99 -34.21
CA ALA A 89 -3.26 8.22 -34.35
C ALA A 89 -4.30 8.28 -33.24
N PRO A 90 -4.65 9.49 -32.75
CA PRO A 90 -5.71 9.59 -31.76
C PRO A 90 -6.99 8.97 -32.30
N TRP A 91 -7.73 8.31 -31.42
CA TRP A 91 -9.14 8.07 -31.71
C TRP A 91 -9.89 9.39 -31.60
N THR A 92 -10.83 9.63 -32.50
CA THR A 92 -11.71 10.80 -32.46
C THR A 92 -13.14 10.36 -32.71
N GLY A 93 -14.08 10.91 -31.96
CA GLY A 93 -15.50 10.60 -32.10
C GLY A 93 -16.37 11.58 -31.32
N GLU A 94 -17.65 11.25 -31.19
CA GLU A 94 -18.61 12.01 -30.39
C GLU A 94 -18.79 11.33 -29.02
N ALA A 95 -19.13 12.12 -27.99
CA ALA A 95 -19.21 11.63 -26.62
C ALA A 95 -20.23 10.49 -26.42
N TRP A 96 -21.34 10.49 -27.16
CA TRP A 96 -22.34 9.42 -27.08
C TRP A 96 -21.80 8.03 -27.43
N ALA A 97 -20.75 7.95 -28.27
CA ALA A 97 -20.16 6.68 -28.68
C ALA A 97 -19.51 5.93 -27.50
N LEU A 98 -19.19 6.64 -26.41
CA LEU A 98 -18.61 6.07 -25.19
C LEU A 98 -19.69 5.64 -24.17
N GLY A 99 -20.96 5.87 -24.46
CA GLY A 99 -22.11 5.40 -23.67
C GLY A 99 -22.08 5.83 -22.20
N SER A 100 -22.54 4.94 -21.31
CA SER A 100 -22.65 5.22 -19.87
C SER A 100 -21.29 5.36 -19.15
N ILE A 101 -20.21 4.91 -19.78
CA ILE A 101 -18.85 4.99 -19.23
C ILE A 101 -18.39 6.45 -19.24
N TRP A 102 -18.84 7.23 -20.24
CA TRP A 102 -18.58 8.67 -20.35
C TRP A 102 -19.87 9.48 -20.16
N PRO A 103 -20.25 9.81 -18.91
CA PRO A 103 -21.48 10.55 -18.63
C PRO A 103 -21.34 12.02 -19.07
N SER A 104 -21.56 12.30 -20.36
CA SER A 104 -21.60 13.65 -20.91
C SER A 104 -23.01 14.23 -20.91
N ARG A 105 -23.13 15.50 -20.52
CA ARG A 105 -24.36 16.28 -20.72
C ARG A 105 -24.49 16.81 -22.15
N ASP A 106 -23.40 16.77 -22.89
CA ASP A 106 -23.27 17.21 -24.28
C ASP A 106 -22.83 16.00 -25.12
N ALA A 107 -23.81 15.26 -25.62
CA ALA A 107 -23.61 13.96 -26.25
C ALA A 107 -22.91 14.06 -27.61
N ASP A 108 -23.07 15.19 -28.29
CA ASP A 108 -22.54 15.46 -29.63
C ASP A 108 -21.18 16.17 -29.58
N ALA A 109 -20.68 16.47 -28.39
CA ALA A 109 -19.36 17.04 -28.19
C ALA A 109 -18.24 16.14 -28.75
N ALA A 110 -17.27 16.77 -29.40
CA ALA A 110 -16.09 16.07 -29.89
C ALA A 110 -15.23 15.54 -28.75
N VAL A 111 -14.78 14.30 -28.91
CA VAL A 111 -13.88 13.59 -28.02
C VAL A 111 -12.66 13.12 -28.79
N ALA A 112 -11.49 13.15 -28.14
CA ALA A 112 -10.28 12.52 -28.64
C ALA A 112 -9.59 11.70 -27.57
N ALA A 113 -8.90 10.64 -27.99
CA ALA A 113 -8.15 9.77 -27.10
C ALA A 113 -6.74 9.47 -27.63
N TRP A 114 -5.72 9.60 -26.78
CA TRP A 114 -4.33 9.30 -27.08
C TRP A 114 -3.77 8.27 -26.09
N PRO A 115 -3.07 7.23 -26.58
CA PRO A 115 -2.46 6.25 -25.70
C PRO A 115 -1.18 6.83 -25.07
N ILE A 116 -0.94 6.46 -23.83
CA ILE A 116 0.28 6.75 -23.08
C ILE A 116 1.05 5.43 -23.02
N GLU A 117 2.11 5.32 -23.81
CA GLU A 117 2.78 4.05 -24.09
C GLU A 117 4.27 4.10 -23.73
N VAL A 118 4.77 3.01 -23.16
CA VAL A 118 6.21 2.80 -22.92
C VAL A 118 6.57 1.45 -23.54
N GLU A 119 7.55 1.41 -24.43
CA GLU A 119 8.04 0.14 -25.04
C GLU A 119 6.91 -0.69 -25.68
N GLU A 120 5.98 -0.04 -26.39
CA GLU A 120 4.79 -0.65 -27.04
C GLU A 120 3.69 -1.17 -26.08
N GLU A 121 3.85 -0.95 -24.77
CA GLU A 121 2.82 -1.23 -23.77
C GLU A 121 1.98 0.01 -23.46
N THR A 122 0.65 -0.09 -23.62
CA THR A 122 -0.27 0.98 -23.22
C THR A 122 -0.49 0.97 -21.71
N LEU A 123 0.09 1.96 -21.03
CA LEU A 123 -0.05 2.15 -19.58
C LEU A 123 -1.37 2.85 -19.24
N ALA A 124 -1.74 3.82 -20.06
CA ALA A 124 -2.94 4.62 -19.88
C ALA A 124 -3.46 5.18 -21.21
N VAL A 125 -4.65 5.75 -21.20
CA VAL A 125 -5.22 6.52 -22.31
C VAL A 125 -5.71 7.86 -21.78
N LEU A 126 -5.20 8.95 -22.35
CA LEU A 126 -5.74 10.29 -22.14
C LEU A 126 -6.97 10.47 -23.04
N VAL A 127 -8.13 10.72 -22.46
CA VAL A 127 -9.37 11.04 -23.18
C VAL A 127 -9.75 12.48 -22.87
N VAL A 128 -10.12 13.28 -23.86
CA VAL A 128 -10.56 14.66 -23.65
C VAL A 128 -11.83 14.95 -24.40
N GLN A 129 -12.64 15.87 -23.87
CA GLN A 129 -13.84 16.37 -24.50
C GLN A 129 -13.81 17.90 -24.58
N TRP A 130 -14.14 18.43 -25.76
CA TRP A 130 -14.32 19.86 -25.99
C TRP A 130 -15.78 20.29 -25.78
N PRO A 131 -16.04 21.57 -25.51
CA PRO A 131 -17.41 22.09 -25.50
C PRO A 131 -18.10 21.91 -26.86
N GLU A 132 -19.43 22.02 -26.87
CA GLU A 132 -20.25 22.02 -28.09
C GLU A 132 -19.64 22.87 -29.22
N GLY A 133 -19.59 22.32 -30.43
CA GLY A 133 -18.97 22.97 -31.60
C GLY A 133 -17.43 22.93 -31.63
N GLY A 134 -16.78 22.38 -30.59
CA GLY A 134 -15.36 22.06 -30.61
C GLY A 134 -15.03 20.89 -31.53
N THR A 135 -13.82 20.88 -32.10
CA THR A 135 -13.34 19.79 -32.98
C THR A 135 -11.89 19.44 -32.70
N THR A 136 -11.49 18.22 -33.10
CA THR A 136 -10.09 17.80 -33.13
C THR A 136 -9.42 18.35 -34.39
N THR A 137 -8.73 19.49 -34.27
CA THR A 137 -7.88 20.02 -35.35
C THR A 137 -6.59 19.21 -35.46
N ALA A 138 -5.88 19.32 -36.59
CA ALA A 138 -4.57 18.67 -36.77
C ALA A 138 -3.54 19.13 -35.72
N GLU A 139 -3.58 20.42 -35.34
CA GLU A 139 -2.75 21.01 -34.29
C GLU A 139 -3.05 20.39 -32.92
N ARG A 140 -4.33 20.34 -32.51
CA ARG A 140 -4.75 19.68 -31.26
C ARG A 140 -4.41 18.20 -31.23
N ALA A 141 -4.54 17.51 -32.38
CA ALA A 141 -4.14 16.11 -32.51
C ALA A 141 -2.64 15.90 -32.26
N ALA A 142 -1.80 16.83 -32.73
CA ALA A 142 -0.36 16.81 -32.52
C ALA A 142 0.02 17.16 -31.07
N ASP A 143 -0.58 18.22 -30.50
CA ASP A 143 -0.34 18.62 -29.11
C ASP A 143 -0.75 17.52 -28.12
N GLY A 144 -1.90 16.88 -28.35
CA GLY A 144 -2.36 15.78 -27.51
C GLY A 144 -1.45 14.56 -27.57
N ARG A 145 -0.87 14.29 -28.75
CA ARG A 145 0.14 13.23 -28.92
C ARG A 145 1.40 13.57 -28.14
N GLN A 146 1.92 14.78 -28.29
CA GLN A 146 3.13 15.20 -27.58
C GLN A 146 2.95 15.19 -26.06
N LEU A 147 1.76 15.57 -25.59
CA LEU A 147 1.40 15.48 -24.17
C LEU A 147 1.37 14.02 -23.68
N ALA A 148 0.74 13.11 -24.44
CA ALA A 148 0.69 11.70 -24.08
C ALA A 148 2.08 11.04 -24.08
N GLU A 149 2.92 11.35 -25.06
CA GLU A 149 4.32 10.89 -25.14
C GLU A 149 5.15 11.40 -23.95
N HIS A 150 5.00 12.67 -23.56
CA HIS A 150 5.69 13.20 -22.37
C HIS A 150 5.19 12.58 -21.07
N ALA A 151 3.89 12.25 -20.98
CA ALA A 151 3.32 11.61 -19.81
C ALA A 151 3.78 10.15 -19.64
N ALA A 152 4.26 9.50 -20.70
CA ALA A 152 4.63 8.09 -20.68
C ALA A 152 5.69 7.73 -19.63
N LEU A 153 6.79 8.47 -19.55
CA LEU A 153 7.87 8.19 -18.59
C LEU A 153 7.44 8.43 -17.13
N PRO A 154 6.80 9.56 -16.77
CA PRO A 154 6.22 9.76 -15.44
C PRO A 154 5.25 8.65 -15.01
N PHE A 155 4.31 8.27 -15.88
CA PHE A 155 3.35 7.20 -15.59
C PHE A 155 4.07 5.86 -15.45
N GLY A 156 4.93 5.48 -16.40
CA GLY A 156 5.68 4.23 -16.35
C GLY A 156 6.55 4.11 -15.10
N THR A 157 7.18 5.21 -14.67
CA THR A 157 8.00 5.21 -13.45
C THR A 157 7.16 4.97 -12.20
N VAL A 158 6.03 5.68 -12.07
CA VAL A 158 5.16 5.57 -10.89
C VAL A 158 4.47 4.21 -10.83
N LEU A 159 3.94 3.71 -11.95
CA LEU A 159 3.26 2.42 -12.00
C LEU A 159 4.24 1.26 -11.70
N ARG A 160 5.42 1.25 -12.33
CA ARG A 160 6.45 0.23 -12.04
C ARG A 160 6.92 0.29 -10.58
N PHE A 161 6.97 1.48 -9.98
CA PHE A 161 7.28 1.62 -8.56
C PHE A 161 6.18 1.05 -7.66
N GLU A 162 4.91 1.35 -7.94
CA GLU A 162 3.77 0.79 -7.22
C GLU A 162 3.69 -0.74 -7.36
N GLU A 163 3.98 -1.28 -8.54
CA GLU A 163 4.08 -2.73 -8.79
C GLU A 163 5.21 -3.37 -7.98
N LEU A 164 6.41 -2.78 -8.00
CA LEU A 164 7.55 -3.29 -7.24
C LEU A 164 7.26 -3.28 -5.73
N GLU A 165 6.61 -2.22 -5.23
CA GLU A 165 6.15 -2.14 -3.84
C GLU A 165 5.09 -3.21 -3.52
N ALA A 166 4.14 -3.44 -4.43
CA ALA A 166 3.10 -4.44 -4.26
C ALA A 166 3.67 -5.86 -4.24
N VAL A 167 4.59 -6.19 -5.17
CA VAL A 167 5.31 -7.47 -5.21
C VAL A 167 6.15 -7.64 -3.96
N GLY A 168 6.89 -6.63 -3.53
CA GLY A 168 7.69 -6.68 -2.30
C GLY A 168 6.83 -6.95 -1.06
N THR A 169 5.71 -6.24 -0.92
CA THR A 169 4.78 -6.43 0.19
C THR A 169 4.09 -7.80 0.12
N GLY A 170 3.69 -8.24 -1.07
CA GLY A 170 3.10 -9.56 -1.30
C GLY A 170 4.08 -10.70 -0.97
N ALA A 171 5.35 -10.57 -1.35
CA ALA A 171 6.41 -11.51 -1.01
C ALA A 171 6.64 -11.58 0.50
N MET A 172 6.64 -10.43 1.18
CA MET A 172 6.77 -10.35 2.64
C MET A 172 5.61 -11.05 3.36
N ARG A 173 4.37 -10.83 2.92
CA ARG A 173 3.19 -11.54 3.45
C ARG A 173 3.27 -13.04 3.15
N ALA A 174 3.77 -13.45 1.99
CA ALA A 174 3.98 -14.86 1.68
C ALA A 174 5.02 -15.50 2.63
N VAL A 175 6.12 -14.81 2.92
CA VAL A 175 7.10 -15.26 3.92
C VAL A 175 6.47 -15.38 5.31
N ALA A 176 5.70 -14.37 5.74
CA ALA A 176 4.98 -14.39 7.00
C ALA A 176 4.06 -15.63 7.11
N ARG A 177 3.29 -15.92 6.06
CA ARG A 177 2.43 -17.12 6.01
C ARG A 177 3.22 -18.43 6.06
N MET A 178 4.40 -18.49 5.45
CA MET A 178 5.28 -19.67 5.55
C MET A 178 5.83 -19.87 6.97
N VAL A 179 6.18 -18.79 7.67
CA VAL A 179 6.61 -18.83 9.08
C VAL A 179 5.46 -19.29 9.96
N ASP A 180 4.28 -18.72 9.78
CA ASP A 180 3.07 -19.06 10.52
C ASP A 180 2.61 -20.51 10.27
N ALA A 181 2.90 -21.08 9.09
CA ALA A 181 2.54 -22.46 8.75
C ALA A 181 3.40 -23.53 9.46
N VAL A 182 4.48 -23.13 10.15
CA VAL A 182 5.31 -24.07 10.93
C VAL A 182 4.52 -24.68 12.10
N SER A 183 3.51 -23.98 12.60
CA SER A 183 2.62 -24.47 13.66
C SER A 183 1.15 -24.16 13.30
N PRO A 184 0.22 -25.12 13.45
CA PRO A 184 -1.20 -24.88 13.22
C PRO A 184 -1.78 -23.73 14.06
N TRP A 185 -1.17 -23.43 15.20
CA TRP A 185 -1.61 -22.40 16.16
C TRP A 185 -1.18 -20.98 15.78
N THR A 186 -0.28 -20.84 14.81
CA THR A 186 0.26 -19.53 14.39
C THR A 186 -0.33 -19.03 13.09
N MET A 187 -1.29 -19.73 12.46
CA MET A 187 -1.84 -19.33 11.17
C MET A 187 -2.44 -17.92 11.18
N GLY A 188 -1.93 -17.06 10.30
CA GLY A 188 -2.35 -15.67 10.15
C GLY A 188 -1.95 -14.74 11.30
N ARG A 189 -1.15 -15.22 12.25
CA ARG A 189 -0.68 -14.46 13.42
C ARG A 189 0.13 -13.25 12.99
N SER A 190 1.10 -13.45 12.10
CA SER A 190 2.03 -12.39 11.70
C SER A 190 1.29 -11.23 11.03
N GLU A 191 0.27 -11.51 10.21
CA GLU A 191 -0.57 -10.48 9.59
C GLU A 191 -1.44 -9.74 10.63
N ARG A 192 -2.02 -10.44 11.61
CA ARG A 192 -2.80 -9.80 12.70
C ARG A 192 -1.91 -8.92 13.59
N VAL A 193 -0.74 -9.41 13.99
CA VAL A 193 0.23 -8.66 14.79
C VAL A 193 0.68 -7.40 14.06
N ALA A 194 0.99 -7.52 12.76
CA ALA A 194 1.33 -6.37 11.92
C ALA A 194 0.19 -5.34 11.86
N ALA A 195 -1.06 -5.78 11.67
CA ALA A 195 -2.22 -4.90 11.61
C ALA A 195 -2.44 -4.15 12.93
N TRP A 196 -2.39 -4.84 14.07
CA TRP A 196 -2.47 -4.22 15.39
C TRP A 196 -1.34 -3.21 15.61
N ALA A 197 -0.09 -3.60 15.30
CA ALA A 197 1.06 -2.72 15.46
C ALA A 197 0.92 -1.42 14.63
N VAL A 198 0.46 -1.53 13.38
CA VAL A 198 0.21 -0.37 12.50
C VAL A 198 -0.88 0.53 13.07
N GLU A 199 -2.03 -0.02 13.51
CA GLU A 199 -3.12 0.78 14.05
C GLU A 199 -2.72 1.49 15.36
N LEU A 200 -2.00 0.79 16.24
CA LEU A 200 -1.42 1.38 17.45
C LEU A 200 -0.48 2.54 17.10
N GLY A 201 0.44 2.32 16.15
CA GLY A 201 1.34 3.35 15.66
C GLY A 201 0.61 4.55 15.06
N ARG A 202 -0.48 4.30 14.31
CA ARG A 202 -1.28 5.36 13.67
C ARG A 202 -1.93 6.26 14.72
N ARG A 203 -2.54 5.67 15.75
CA ARG A 203 -3.16 6.39 16.87
C ARG A 203 -2.15 7.18 17.70
N LEU A 204 -0.90 6.69 17.77
CA LEU A 204 0.21 7.38 18.41
C LEU A 204 0.86 8.46 17.53
N GLY A 205 0.36 8.68 16.30
CA GLY A 205 0.83 9.74 15.40
C GLY A 205 2.17 9.46 14.72
N LEU A 206 2.52 8.18 14.52
CA LEU A 206 3.77 7.80 13.85
C LEU A 206 3.77 8.21 12.37
N SER A 207 4.98 8.41 11.84
CA SER A 207 5.18 8.75 10.43
C SER A 207 4.79 7.58 9.52
N ARG A 208 4.41 7.86 8.25
CA ARG A 208 4.15 6.78 7.26
C ARG A 208 5.31 5.79 7.13
N ARG A 209 6.55 6.27 7.27
CA ARG A 209 7.75 5.42 7.24
C ARG A 209 7.76 4.45 8.41
N ASP A 210 7.48 4.92 9.61
CA ASP A 210 7.51 4.08 10.81
C ASP A 210 6.31 3.11 10.85
N LEU A 211 5.14 3.52 10.33
CA LEU A 211 4.01 2.61 10.11
C LEU A 211 4.37 1.49 9.13
N ARG A 212 5.07 1.81 8.03
CA ARG A 212 5.56 0.79 7.09
C ARG A 212 6.58 -0.13 7.75
N HIS A 213 7.45 0.40 8.61
CA HIS A 213 8.37 -0.45 9.39
C HIS A 213 7.61 -1.37 10.36
N LEU A 214 6.56 -0.89 11.04
CA LEU A 214 5.72 -1.73 11.92
C LEU A 214 5.00 -2.83 11.14
N GLU A 215 4.46 -2.53 9.95
CA GLU A 215 3.85 -3.53 9.09
C GLU A 215 4.86 -4.61 8.72
N LEU A 216 5.99 -4.21 8.11
CA LEU A 216 7.00 -5.16 7.65
C LEU A 216 7.66 -5.91 8.81
N GLY A 217 7.95 -5.24 9.92
CA GLY A 217 8.53 -5.81 11.13
C GLY A 217 7.59 -6.82 11.77
N GLY A 218 6.30 -6.51 11.87
CA GLY A 218 5.28 -7.43 12.36
C GLY A 218 5.13 -8.67 11.48
N LEU A 219 5.31 -8.56 10.16
CA LEU A 219 5.25 -9.72 9.27
C LEU A 219 6.42 -10.70 9.45
N VAL A 220 7.60 -10.24 9.88
CA VAL A 220 8.81 -11.08 9.93
C VAL A 220 9.45 -11.23 11.30
N HIS A 221 8.85 -10.66 12.36
CA HIS A 221 9.37 -10.73 13.73
C HIS A 221 9.71 -12.16 14.17
N ASP A 222 8.89 -13.11 13.73
CA ASP A 222 8.96 -14.53 14.11
C ASP A 222 9.70 -15.41 13.10
N ILE A 223 10.34 -14.87 12.05
CA ILE A 223 11.03 -15.68 11.01
C ILE A 223 12.09 -16.62 11.58
N GLY A 224 12.60 -16.31 12.77
CA GLY A 224 13.44 -17.17 13.59
C GLY A 224 12.88 -18.56 13.87
N LYS A 225 11.56 -18.70 13.96
CA LYS A 225 10.86 -19.95 14.29
C LYS A 225 11.10 -21.06 13.28
N LEU A 226 11.46 -20.73 12.02
CA LEU A 226 11.89 -21.70 11.02
C LEU A 226 13.14 -22.50 11.44
N GLY A 227 13.87 -22.07 12.46
CA GLY A 227 15.04 -22.78 13.02
C GLY A 227 14.73 -23.60 14.25
N ILE A 228 13.50 -23.58 14.73
CA ILE A 228 13.09 -24.26 15.96
C ILE A 228 12.37 -25.56 15.58
N PRO A 229 12.73 -26.72 16.15
CA PRO A 229 12.05 -27.98 15.89
C PRO A 229 10.56 -27.89 16.23
N THR A 230 9.70 -28.39 15.33
CA THR A 230 8.23 -28.42 15.52
C THR A 230 7.83 -29.21 16.76
N ALA A 231 8.56 -30.28 17.10
CA ALA A 231 8.36 -31.05 18.33
C ALA A 231 8.51 -30.21 19.62
N VAL A 232 9.25 -29.09 19.56
CA VAL A 232 9.37 -28.13 20.67
C VAL A 232 8.30 -27.04 20.57
N LEU A 233 8.02 -26.52 19.37
CA LEU A 233 6.99 -25.49 19.17
C LEU A 233 5.57 -25.97 19.51
N ASP A 234 5.23 -27.21 19.14
CA ASP A 234 3.90 -27.80 19.28
C ASP A 234 3.77 -28.71 20.51
N LYS A 235 4.75 -28.66 21.42
CA LYS A 235 4.75 -29.53 22.60
C LYS A 235 3.53 -29.28 23.48
N VAL A 236 2.75 -30.34 23.72
CA VAL A 236 1.65 -30.31 24.68
C VAL A 236 2.22 -30.55 26.08
N GLY A 237 2.24 -29.50 26.90
CA GLY A 237 2.75 -29.54 28.29
C GLY A 237 3.91 -28.57 28.55
N PRO A 238 4.51 -28.59 29.76
CA PRO A 238 5.57 -27.67 30.11
C PRO A 238 6.85 -27.95 29.30
N LEU A 239 7.48 -26.87 28.84
CA LEU A 239 8.81 -26.92 28.26
C LEU A 239 9.87 -27.10 29.35
N THR A 240 10.87 -27.92 29.07
CA THR A 240 12.14 -27.98 29.82
C THR A 240 12.92 -26.67 29.66
N THR A 241 13.93 -26.45 30.50
CA THR A 241 14.80 -25.27 30.37
C THR A 241 15.47 -25.21 29.00
N ALA A 242 16.04 -26.32 28.52
CA ALA A 242 16.69 -26.37 27.21
C ALA A 242 15.72 -26.09 26.05
N GLU A 243 14.49 -26.60 26.13
CA GLU A 243 13.44 -26.29 25.13
C GLU A 243 13.03 -24.81 25.16
N ARG A 244 12.91 -24.21 26.35
CA ARG A 244 12.65 -22.77 26.47
C ARG A 244 13.77 -21.93 25.88
N ASP A 245 15.03 -22.30 26.15
CA ASP A 245 16.19 -21.57 25.63
C ASP A 245 16.25 -21.67 24.10
N LEU A 246 15.87 -22.83 23.54
CA LEU A 246 15.75 -23.01 22.11
C LEU A 246 14.69 -22.07 21.51
N ILE A 247 13.49 -22.01 22.09
CA ILE A 247 12.47 -21.04 21.64
C ILE A 247 12.98 -19.60 21.78
N ARG A 248 13.63 -19.26 22.89
CA ARG A 248 14.18 -17.91 23.13
C ARG A 248 15.30 -17.51 22.17
N SER A 249 15.87 -18.46 21.42
CA SER A 249 16.87 -18.18 20.40
C SER A 249 16.30 -17.66 19.08
N HIS A 250 14.98 -17.78 18.85
CA HIS A 250 14.37 -17.36 17.58
C HIS A 250 14.62 -15.88 17.21
N PRO A 251 14.67 -14.89 18.13
CA PRO A 251 14.93 -13.51 17.73
C PRO A 251 16.32 -13.35 17.09
N ASP A 252 17.35 -13.96 17.69
CA ASP A 252 18.71 -13.93 17.14
C ASP A 252 18.82 -14.73 15.83
N LEU A 253 18.15 -15.89 15.72
CA LEU A 253 18.06 -16.63 14.46
C LEU A 253 17.36 -15.81 13.37
N GLY A 254 16.34 -15.03 13.73
CA GLY A 254 15.64 -14.13 12.83
C GLY A 254 16.57 -13.05 12.29
N VAL A 255 17.35 -12.42 13.18
CA VAL A 255 18.39 -11.45 12.77
C VAL A 255 19.42 -12.09 11.86
N GLN A 256 19.94 -13.28 12.19
CA GLN A 256 20.93 -13.98 11.36
C GLN A 256 20.42 -14.23 9.94
N ARG A 257 19.13 -14.55 9.78
CA ARG A 257 18.51 -14.79 8.47
C ARG A 257 18.34 -13.52 7.65
N LEU A 258 17.99 -12.41 8.30
CA LEU A 258 17.62 -11.17 7.63
C LEU A 258 18.79 -10.20 7.43
N ALA A 259 19.85 -10.28 8.27
CA ALA A 259 20.93 -9.29 8.31
C ALA A 259 21.72 -9.17 7.00
N ALA A 260 21.75 -10.21 6.17
CA ALA A 260 22.43 -10.19 4.88
C ALA A 260 21.70 -9.35 3.81
N ILE A 261 20.44 -8.98 4.05
CA ILE A 261 19.59 -8.26 3.10
C ILE A 261 19.49 -6.80 3.58
N PRO A 262 20.10 -5.83 2.87
CA PRO A 262 20.16 -4.44 3.32
C PRO A 262 18.79 -3.81 3.63
N GLY A 263 17.75 -4.21 2.89
CA GLY A 263 16.38 -3.73 3.09
C GLY A 263 15.78 -4.07 4.46
N PHE A 264 16.29 -5.10 5.15
CA PHE A 264 15.80 -5.49 6.48
C PHE A 264 16.52 -4.81 7.64
N ALA A 265 17.62 -4.08 7.39
CA ALA A 265 18.40 -3.44 8.44
C ALA A 265 17.55 -2.58 9.41
N PRO A 266 16.58 -1.76 8.93
CA PRO A 266 15.71 -0.99 9.83
C PRO A 266 14.76 -1.83 10.69
N LEU A 267 14.49 -3.08 10.29
CA LEU A 267 13.54 -3.98 10.96
C LEU A 267 14.22 -4.90 11.98
N LEU A 268 15.55 -5.08 11.90
CA LEU A 268 16.28 -5.98 12.79
C LEU A 268 16.04 -5.72 14.29
N PRO A 269 15.92 -4.47 14.78
CA PRO A 269 15.59 -4.24 16.18
C PRO A 269 14.23 -4.83 16.60
N MET A 270 13.21 -4.72 15.74
CA MET A 270 11.90 -5.34 15.99
C MET A 270 12.00 -6.86 16.02
N VAL A 271 12.71 -7.45 15.05
CA VAL A 271 12.92 -8.90 15.00
C VAL A 271 13.67 -9.39 16.25
N ARG A 272 14.70 -8.67 16.69
CA ARG A 272 15.55 -9.10 17.80
C ARG A 272 14.92 -8.88 19.17
N HIS A 273 14.22 -7.77 19.34
CA HIS A 273 13.87 -7.26 20.67
C HIS A 273 12.37 -7.26 20.95
N HIS A 274 11.52 -7.84 20.08
CA HIS A 274 10.08 -7.87 20.31
C HIS A 274 9.63 -8.65 21.57
N HIS A 275 10.54 -9.40 22.22
CA HIS A 275 10.30 -10.02 23.53
C HIS A 275 10.95 -9.29 24.71
N GLU A 276 11.58 -8.14 24.48
CA GLU A 276 12.07 -7.28 25.55
C GLU A 276 10.89 -6.61 26.27
N LEU A 277 11.02 -6.41 27.57
CA LEU A 277 9.98 -5.82 28.43
C LEU A 277 10.62 -4.69 29.23
N LEU A 278 9.88 -3.61 29.50
CA LEU A 278 10.47 -2.39 30.08
C LEU A 278 11.12 -2.62 31.47
N ASP A 279 10.65 -3.62 32.22
CA ASP A 279 11.22 -4.01 33.51
C ASP A 279 12.53 -4.83 33.43
N GLY A 280 12.95 -5.20 32.21
CA GLY A 280 14.14 -6.02 31.94
C GLY A 280 13.92 -7.52 32.16
N SER A 281 12.68 -7.97 32.39
CA SER A 281 12.34 -9.40 32.49
C SER A 281 12.23 -10.11 31.13
N GLY A 282 12.34 -9.33 30.04
CA GLY A 282 12.33 -9.80 28.66
C GLY A 282 13.62 -10.48 28.21
N TYR A 283 13.70 -10.78 26.92
CA TYR A 283 14.84 -11.44 26.28
C TYR A 283 14.98 -10.95 24.82
N PRO A 284 16.15 -11.09 24.16
CA PRO A 284 17.34 -11.84 24.56
C PRO A 284 18.35 -11.10 25.48
N LEU A 285 18.30 -9.77 25.57
CA LEU A 285 19.30 -8.96 26.27
C LEU A 285 18.83 -8.44 27.63
N GLY A 286 17.52 -8.45 27.90
CA GLY A 286 16.97 -7.90 29.16
C GLY A 286 17.03 -6.37 29.19
N LEU A 287 16.77 -5.75 28.03
CA LEU A 287 16.77 -4.29 27.87
C LEU A 287 15.68 -3.66 28.75
N LYS A 288 15.91 -2.43 29.19
CA LYS A 288 14.96 -1.68 30.04
C LYS A 288 14.56 -0.37 29.42
N ASP A 289 13.34 0.05 29.73
CA ASP A 289 12.83 1.40 29.45
C ASP A 289 13.28 1.96 28.08
N ASP A 290 14.03 3.06 28.10
CA ASP A 290 14.60 3.84 26.99
C ASP A 290 15.64 3.11 26.12
N GLU A 291 16.13 1.95 26.54
CA GLU A 291 16.94 1.06 25.70
C GLU A 291 16.11 0.37 24.61
N ILE A 292 14.78 0.26 24.80
CA ILE A 292 13.87 -0.39 23.85
C ILE A 292 13.27 0.67 22.91
N PRO A 293 13.54 0.62 21.59
CA PRO A 293 12.97 1.57 20.63
C PRO A 293 11.44 1.53 20.61
N LEU A 294 10.79 2.67 20.37
CA LEU A 294 9.32 2.76 20.40
C LEU A 294 8.63 1.74 19.47
N LEU A 295 9.17 1.50 18.27
CA LEU A 295 8.59 0.51 17.34
C LEU A 295 8.63 -0.91 17.90
N VAL A 296 9.68 -1.24 18.66
CA VAL A 296 9.77 -2.52 19.37
C VAL A 296 8.71 -2.59 20.46
N ARG A 297 8.54 -1.54 21.27
CA ARG A 297 7.52 -1.50 22.33
C ARG A 297 6.10 -1.69 21.78
N ILE A 298 5.79 -1.03 20.65
CA ILE A 298 4.50 -1.18 19.97
C ILE A 298 4.31 -2.62 19.52
N LEU A 299 5.32 -3.19 18.84
CA LEU A 299 5.26 -4.55 18.34
C LEU A 299 5.14 -5.58 19.47
N THR A 300 5.88 -5.42 20.57
CA THR A 300 5.79 -6.29 21.75
C THR A 300 4.38 -6.32 22.31
N VAL A 301 3.73 -5.16 22.46
CA VAL A 301 2.35 -5.10 22.97
C VAL A 301 1.38 -5.79 22.01
N ALA A 302 1.49 -5.54 20.70
CA ALA A 302 0.67 -6.20 19.68
C ALA A 302 0.87 -7.73 19.67
N ASP A 303 2.13 -8.18 19.78
CA ASP A 303 2.51 -9.60 19.78
C ASP A 303 1.97 -10.35 20.99
N VAL A 304 2.11 -9.75 22.18
CA VAL A 304 1.62 -10.27 23.45
C VAL A 304 0.10 -10.29 23.47
N PHE A 305 -0.56 -9.24 22.95
CA PHE A 305 -2.00 -9.18 22.81
C PHE A 305 -2.54 -10.34 21.97
N ASP A 306 -2.07 -10.49 20.72
CA ASP A 306 -2.52 -11.56 19.83
C ASP A 306 -2.20 -12.94 20.41
N ALA A 307 -1.04 -13.09 21.05
CA ALA A 307 -0.64 -14.32 21.73
C ALA A 307 -1.56 -14.71 22.89
N MET A 308 -2.05 -13.74 23.67
CA MET A 308 -2.93 -13.99 24.82
C MET A 308 -4.35 -14.33 24.37
N ARG A 309 -4.84 -13.62 23.34
CA ARG A 309 -6.18 -13.78 22.78
C ARG A 309 -6.35 -15.07 21.96
N SER A 310 -5.30 -15.54 21.30
CA SER A 310 -5.35 -16.73 20.43
C SER A 310 -5.21 -18.04 21.22
N ASP A 311 -5.86 -19.09 20.72
CA ASP A 311 -5.67 -20.46 21.21
C ASP A 311 -4.25 -20.98 20.97
N ARG A 312 -3.77 -21.86 21.85
CA ARG A 312 -2.48 -22.54 21.73
C ARG A 312 -2.61 -24.03 22.08
N ALA A 313 -1.63 -24.82 21.64
CA ALA A 313 -1.57 -26.27 21.92
C ALA A 313 -1.84 -26.68 23.37
N TYR A 314 -1.47 -25.81 24.32
CA TYR A 314 -1.53 -26.08 25.76
C TYR A 314 -2.52 -25.19 26.54
N ARG A 315 -3.20 -24.22 25.90
CA ARG A 315 -4.20 -23.37 26.57
C ARG A 315 -5.19 -22.72 25.59
N PRO A 316 -6.44 -22.51 25.98
CA PRO A 316 -7.33 -21.61 25.24
C PRO A 316 -6.86 -20.16 25.32
N GLY A 317 -7.35 -19.34 24.39
CA GLY A 317 -7.26 -17.88 24.44
C GLY A 317 -7.91 -17.32 25.70
N LEU A 318 -7.41 -16.19 26.19
CA LEU A 318 -8.03 -15.48 27.30
C LEU A 318 -9.31 -14.77 26.84
N ASP A 319 -10.30 -14.70 27.74
CA ASP A 319 -11.42 -13.78 27.54
C ASP A 319 -10.95 -12.31 27.61
N THR A 320 -11.78 -11.43 27.06
CA THR A 320 -11.45 -10.00 26.92
C THR A 320 -11.16 -9.34 28.27
N ASP A 321 -11.92 -9.65 29.32
CA ASP A 321 -11.78 -9.03 30.64
C ASP A 321 -10.47 -9.44 31.32
N ALA A 322 -10.13 -10.73 31.26
CA ALA A 322 -8.86 -11.25 31.77
C ALA A 322 -7.67 -10.66 31.02
N LEU A 323 -7.77 -10.56 29.70
CA LEU A 323 -6.74 -9.95 28.85
C LEU A 323 -6.54 -8.47 29.21
N ILE A 324 -7.62 -7.70 29.37
CA ILE A 324 -7.56 -6.30 29.81
C ILE A 324 -6.91 -6.18 31.19
N GLY A 325 -7.24 -7.09 32.11
CA GLY A 325 -6.62 -7.16 33.43
C GLY A 325 -5.10 -7.35 33.37
N VAL A 326 -4.62 -8.27 32.51
CA VAL A 326 -3.18 -8.50 32.32
C VAL A 326 -2.50 -7.27 31.72
N LEU A 327 -3.07 -6.66 30.69
CA LEU A 327 -2.51 -5.45 30.08
C LEU A 327 -2.44 -4.27 31.06
N ARG A 328 -3.51 -4.02 31.82
CA ARG A 328 -3.55 -2.94 32.83
C ARG A 328 -2.55 -3.17 33.94
N SER A 329 -2.40 -4.41 34.43
CA SER A 329 -1.42 -4.72 35.48
C SER A 329 0.03 -4.61 35.03
N GLY A 330 0.31 -4.87 33.74
CA GLY A 330 1.64 -4.71 33.15
C GLY A 330 1.95 -3.29 32.64
N SER A 331 0.96 -2.41 32.56
CA SER A 331 1.09 -1.05 32.01
C SER A 331 2.07 -0.20 32.83
N GLY A 332 3.05 0.43 32.16
CA GLY A 332 4.07 1.26 32.79
C GLY A 332 5.16 0.49 33.56
N SER A 333 5.11 -0.84 33.55
CA SER A 333 6.13 -1.71 34.15
C SER A 333 6.71 -2.67 33.12
N ARG A 334 5.89 -3.55 32.54
CA ARG A 334 6.31 -4.49 31.48
C ARG A 334 6.09 -3.92 30.09
N PHE A 335 5.05 -3.11 29.94
CA PHE A 335 4.59 -2.56 28.67
C PHE A 335 4.55 -1.03 28.71
N ASP A 336 4.80 -0.38 27.56
CA ASP A 336 4.71 1.08 27.45
C ASP A 336 3.26 1.52 27.70
N ALA A 337 3.04 2.32 28.74
CA ALA A 337 1.71 2.70 29.19
C ALA A 337 0.90 3.39 28.09
N ARG A 338 1.54 4.19 27.23
CA ARG A 338 0.89 4.90 26.13
C ARG A 338 0.39 3.93 25.07
N VAL A 339 1.14 2.87 24.80
CA VAL A 339 0.75 1.84 23.83
C VAL A 339 -0.41 1.01 24.38
N VAL A 340 -0.35 0.64 25.66
CA VAL A 340 -1.44 -0.09 26.32
C VAL A 340 -2.73 0.73 26.34
N GLU A 341 -2.67 2.02 26.67
CA GLU A 341 -3.83 2.90 26.68
C GLU A 341 -4.53 2.93 25.31
N VAL A 342 -3.76 3.10 24.23
CA VAL A 342 -4.30 3.06 22.87
C VAL A 342 -4.89 1.69 22.52
N LEU A 343 -4.21 0.59 22.88
CA LEU A 343 -4.72 -0.76 22.64
C LEU A 343 -6.07 -0.98 23.32
N LEU A 344 -6.22 -0.54 24.58
CA LEU A 344 -7.46 -0.67 25.32
C LEU A 344 -8.59 0.14 24.67
N ALA A 345 -8.31 1.37 24.21
CA ALA A 345 -9.28 2.16 23.47
C ALA A 345 -9.75 1.46 22.18
N LEU A 346 -8.83 0.86 21.42
CA LEU A 346 -9.18 0.10 20.20
C LEU A 346 -10.05 -1.13 20.51
N ILE A 347 -9.78 -1.82 21.61
CA ILE A 347 -10.61 -2.95 22.07
C ILE A 347 -12.02 -2.48 22.43
N GLU A 348 -12.14 -1.35 23.15
CA GLU A 348 -13.44 -0.76 23.52
C GLU A 348 -14.24 -0.30 22.30
N GLU A 349 -13.55 0.20 21.26
CA GLU A 349 -14.15 0.56 19.98
C GLU A 349 -14.55 -0.67 19.12
N GLY A 350 -14.14 -1.88 19.52
CA GLY A 350 -14.38 -3.11 18.76
C GLY A 350 -13.57 -3.22 17.48
N TRP A 351 -12.40 -2.58 17.41
CA TRP A 351 -11.53 -2.63 16.24
C TRP A 351 -10.97 -4.04 16.03
N GLU A 352 -10.97 -4.50 14.78
CA GLU A 352 -10.40 -5.78 14.37
C GLU A 352 -9.59 -5.64 13.06
N PRO A 353 -8.50 -6.41 12.89
CA PRO A 353 -7.77 -6.47 11.61
C PRO A 353 -8.70 -6.82 10.44
N GLY A 354 -8.62 -6.04 9.36
CA GLY A 354 -9.45 -6.20 8.17
C GLY A 354 -10.78 -5.43 8.18
N GLN A 355 -11.09 -4.72 9.27
CA GLN A 355 -12.12 -3.67 9.28
C GLN A 355 -11.45 -2.31 9.01
N GLY A 356 -11.43 -1.87 7.74
CA GLY A 356 -10.85 -0.59 7.35
C GLY A 356 -10.62 -0.45 5.86
#